data_AF-A0A2V5MDI7-F1
#
_entry.id   AF-A0A2V5MDI7-F1
#
_cell.length_a   1.000
_cell.length_b   1.000
_cell.length_c   1.000
_cell.angle_alpha   90.00
_cell.angle_beta   90.00
_cell.angle_gamma   90.00
#
_symmetry.space_group_name_H-M   'P 1'
#
loop_
_entity.id
_entity.type
_entity.pdbx_description
1 polymer ?
#
loop_
_entity_poly.entity_id
_entity_poly.type
_entity_poly.pdbx_seq_one_letter_code
_entity_poly.pdbx_strand_id
1 'polypeptide(L)'
;MEQNFKKLLAHLRPRETRELIADHVKKVAIAPGPKIVTLHVDRRYAFNAIISHDHVANVLHGVKKAFGSDYGATIKLNSTRPFAEREKALPHSIHYR
;
A
#
# COMPACT_ATOMS: atom_id res chain seq x y z
N MET A 1 4.73 5.55 -14.43
CA MET A 1 3.87 5.22 -13.26
C MET A 1 3.42 3.76 -13.26
N GLU A 2 2.99 3.20 -14.41
CA GLU A 2 2.50 1.81 -14.50
C GLU A 2 3.56 0.71 -14.28
N GLN A 3 4.82 0.91 -14.68
CA GLN A 3 5.80 -0.18 -14.68
C GLN A 3 6.11 -0.71 -13.27
N ASN A 4 6.26 0.19 -12.29
CA ASN A 4 6.51 -0.18 -10.89
C ASN A 4 5.28 -0.84 -10.24
N PHE A 5 4.09 -0.39 -10.60
CA PHE A 5 2.85 -0.99 -10.11
C PHE A 5 2.64 -2.40 -10.67
N LYS A 6 2.85 -2.58 -11.98
CA LYS A 6 2.83 -3.91 -12.62
C LYS A 6 3.88 -4.85 -12.01
N LYS A 7 5.09 -4.33 -11.74
CA LYS A 7 6.14 -5.09 -11.06
C LYS A 7 5.69 -5.57 -9.68
N LEU A 8 5.09 -4.69 -8.88
CA LEU A 8 4.56 -5.08 -7.56
C LEU A 8 3.45 -6.14 -7.68
N LEU A 9 2.47 -5.92 -8.57
CA LEU A 9 1.34 -6.84 -8.76
C LEU A 9 1.79 -8.26 -9.17
N ALA A 10 2.88 -8.38 -9.93
CA ALA A 10 3.43 -9.69 -10.32
C ALA A 10 3.95 -10.52 -9.14
N HIS A 11 4.31 -9.86 -8.02
CA HIS A 11 4.86 -10.48 -6.83
C HIS A 11 3.89 -10.57 -5.65
N LEU A 12 2.66 -10.07 -5.80
CA LEU A 12 1.62 -10.17 -4.78
C LEU A 12 0.91 -11.52 -4.84
N ARG A 13 0.86 -12.19 -3.69
CA ARG A 13 0.08 -13.41 -3.44
C ARG A 13 -0.52 -13.29 -2.04
N PRO A 14 -1.70 -13.85 -1.75
CA PRO A 14 -2.62 -14.58 -2.64
C PRO A 14 -3.36 -13.66 -3.63
N ARG A 15 -4.17 -14.26 -4.52
CA ARG A 15 -4.91 -13.57 -5.59
C ARG A 15 -5.79 -12.44 -5.05
N GLU A 16 -6.43 -12.64 -3.90
CA GLU A 16 -7.30 -11.65 -3.26
C GLU A 16 -6.54 -10.37 -2.90
N THR A 17 -5.35 -10.50 -2.30
CA THR A 17 -4.48 -9.34 -2.01
C THR A 17 -4.10 -8.60 -3.29
N ARG A 18 -3.82 -9.34 -4.37
CA ARG A 18 -3.47 -8.75 -5.66
C ARG A 18 -4.63 -7.95 -6.25
N GLU A 19 -5.85 -8.50 -6.22
CA GLU A 19 -7.05 -7.82 -6.71
C GLU A 19 -7.38 -6.58 -5.86
N LEU A 20 -7.33 -6.70 -4.54
CA LEU A 20 -7.52 -5.57 -3.62
C LEU A 20 -6.55 -4.42 -3.90
N ILE A 21 -5.28 -4.74 -4.13
CA ILE A 21 -4.25 -3.75 -4.45
C ILE A 21 -4.46 -3.17 -5.86
N ALA A 22 -4.80 -4.00 -6.84
CA ALA A 22 -5.04 -3.58 -8.22
C ALA A 22 -6.19 -2.58 -8.32
N ASP A 23 -7.27 -2.82 -7.58
CA ASP A 23 -8.50 -2.02 -7.68
C ASP A 23 -8.41 -0.70 -6.90
N HIS A 24 -7.69 -0.69 -5.79
CA HIS A 24 -7.72 0.44 -4.83
C HIS A 24 -6.42 1.23 -4.70
N VAL A 25 -5.28 0.73 -5.20
CA VAL A 25 -4.04 1.51 -5.21
C VAL A 25 -3.96 2.35 -6.48
N LYS A 26 -4.08 3.67 -6.34
CA LYS A 26 -4.01 4.61 -7.47
C LYS A 26 -2.59 5.02 -7.83
N LYS A 27 -1.68 4.99 -6.86
CA LYS A 27 -0.31 5.44 -7.05
C LYS A 27 0.64 4.65 -6.17
N VAL A 28 1.77 4.24 -6.75
CA VAL A 28 2.91 3.71 -6.00
C VAL A 28 4.06 4.69 -6.15
N ALA A 29 4.50 5.26 -5.03
CA ALA A 29 5.68 6.12 -4.96
C ALA A 29 6.83 5.32 -4.35
N ILE A 30 8.02 5.43 -4.94
CA ILE A 30 9.22 4.76 -4.44
C ILE A 30 10.19 5.85 -4.01
N ALA A 31 10.71 5.73 -2.80
CA ALA A 31 11.77 6.56 -2.28
C ALA A 31 13.03 5.68 -2.13
N PRO A 32 13.94 5.66 -3.11
CA PRO A 32 15.09 4.76 -3.13
C PRO A 32 16.07 5.00 -1.98
N GLY A 33 16.28 6.27 -1.59
CA GLY A 33 17.15 6.65 -0.48
C GLY A 33 16.72 6.02 0.86
N PRO A 34 15.50 6.29 1.36
CA PRO A 34 15.01 5.65 2.57
C PRO A 34 14.57 4.20 2.36
N LYS A 35 14.60 3.68 1.13
CA LYS A 35 14.15 2.33 0.74
C LYS A 35 12.70 2.06 1.15
N ILE A 36 11.79 2.97 0.78
CA ILE A 36 10.37 2.87 1.13
C ILE A 36 9.51 2.88 -0.13
N VAL A 37 8.57 1.95 -0.20
CA VAL A 37 7.49 1.92 -1.20
C VAL A 37 6.21 2.41 -0.55
N THR A 38 5.65 3.51 -1.06
CA THR A 38 4.38 4.08 -0.58
C THR A 38 3.24 3.72 -1.53
N LEU A 39 2.24 3.01 -1.01
CA LEU A 39 1.00 2.67 -1.68
C LEU A 39 -0.07 3.70 -1.32
N HIS A 40 -0.57 4.43 -2.31
CA HIS A 40 -1.66 5.38 -2.15
C HIS A 40 -2.99 4.72 -2.46
N VAL A 41 -3.80 4.52 -1.43
CA VAL A 41 -5.11 3.85 -1.50
C VAL A 41 -6.21 4.90 -1.61
N ASP A 42 -7.17 4.72 -2.51
CA ASP A 42 -8.24 5.71 -2.76
C ASP A 42 -9.44 5.61 -1.82
N ARG A 43 -9.68 4.46 -1.22
CA ARG A 43 -10.84 4.21 -0.35
C ARG A 43 -10.43 3.75 1.04
N ARG A 44 -11.18 4.23 2.05
CA ARG A 44 -10.96 3.92 3.46
C ARG A 44 -11.20 2.44 3.79
N TYR A 45 -12.23 1.83 3.22
CA TYR A 45 -12.48 0.39 3.43
C TYR A 45 -11.34 -0.45 2.85
N ALA A 46 -10.79 -0.05 1.70
CA ALA A 46 -9.67 -0.74 1.09
C ALA A 46 -8.39 -0.56 1.92
N PHE A 47 -8.15 0.65 2.45
CA PHE A 47 -7.07 0.89 3.41
C PHE A 47 -7.20 -0.05 4.61
N ASN A 48 -8.39 -0.12 5.22
CA ASN A 48 -8.67 -1.00 6.35
C ASN A 48 -8.48 -2.49 6.00
N ALA A 49 -8.91 -2.91 4.82
CA ALA A 49 -8.74 -4.28 4.35
C ALA A 49 -7.25 -4.61 4.14
N ILE A 50 -6.49 -3.72 3.50
CA ILE A 50 -5.06 -3.91 3.24
C ILE A 50 -4.28 -3.97 4.56
N ILE A 51 -4.64 -3.17 5.57
CA ILE A 51 -3.94 -3.15 6.87
C ILE A 51 -4.27 -4.35 7.78
N SER A 52 -5.17 -5.24 7.35
CA SER A 52 -5.39 -6.51 8.05
C SER A 52 -4.13 -7.37 8.01
N HIS A 53 -3.88 -8.14 9.08
CA HIS A 53 -2.63 -8.90 9.25
C HIS A 53 -2.28 -9.76 8.03
N ASP A 54 -3.27 -10.46 7.47
CA ASP A 54 -3.07 -11.34 6.32
C ASP A 54 -2.66 -10.56 5.07
N HIS A 55 -3.34 -9.46 4.74
CA HIS A 55 -3.03 -8.67 3.55
C HIS A 55 -1.73 -7.85 3.71
N VAL A 56 -1.43 -7.32 4.91
CA VAL A 56 -0.19 -6.57 5.17
C VAL A 56 1.05 -7.42 4.92
N ALA A 57 1.09 -8.62 5.50
CA ALA A 57 2.24 -9.51 5.38
C ALA A 57 2.51 -9.85 3.91
N ASN A 58 1.44 -10.11 3.16
CA ASN A 58 1.48 -10.39 1.73
C ASN A 58 1.94 -9.19 0.90
N VAL A 59 1.48 -7.99 1.24
CA VAL A 59 1.94 -6.75 0.60
C VAL A 59 3.42 -6.48 0.86
N LEU A 60 3.87 -6.65 2.11
CA LEU A 60 5.27 -6.50 2.47
C LEU A 60 6.15 -7.51 1.74
N HIS A 61 5.71 -8.77 1.67
CA HIS A 61 6.42 -9.80 0.92
C HIS A 61 6.53 -9.43 -0.56
N GLY A 62 5.43 -8.99 -1.18
CA GLY A 62 5.41 -8.54 -2.57
C GLY A 62 6.33 -7.35 -2.82
N VAL A 63 6.34 -6.37 -1.92
CA VAL A 63 7.26 -5.21 -1.97
C VAL A 63 8.71 -5.66 -1.90
N LYS A 64 9.05 -6.52 -0.93
CA LYS A 64 10.42 -7.02 -0.75
C LYS A 64 10.90 -7.83 -1.95
N LYS A 65 10.02 -8.63 -2.55
CA LYS A 65 10.32 -9.38 -3.78
C LYS A 65 10.48 -8.48 -5.01
N ALA A 66 9.67 -7.43 -5.12
CA ALA A 66 9.68 -6.54 -6.28
C ALA A 66 10.85 -5.53 -6.26
N PHE A 67 11.25 -5.03 -5.08
CA PHE A 67 12.15 -3.88 -4.97
C PHE A 67 13.45 -4.16 -4.19
N GLY A 68 13.49 -5.21 -3.36
CA GLY A 68 14.64 -5.57 -2.53
C GLY A 68 14.21 -5.91 -1.10
N SER A 69 14.90 -6.84 -0.44
CA SER A 69 14.55 -7.31 0.91
C SER A 69 14.65 -6.24 2.00
N ASP A 70 15.43 -5.21 1.72
CA ASP A 70 15.69 -4.03 2.52
C ASP A 70 14.65 -2.92 2.34
N TYR A 71 13.67 -3.10 1.45
CA TYR A 71 12.58 -2.14 1.27
C TYR A 71 11.45 -2.36 2.27
N GLY A 72 11.03 -1.25 2.89
CA GLY A 72 9.79 -1.16 3.67
C GLY A 72 8.60 -0.75 2.82
N ALA A 73 7.39 -0.91 3.38
CA ALA A 73 6.14 -0.48 2.76
C ALA A 73 5.44 0.56 3.63
N THR A 74 4.88 1.59 3.00
CA THR A 74 3.98 2.55 3.66
C THR A 74 2.65 2.49 2.93
N ILE A 75 1.56 2.29 3.67
CA ILE A 75 0.21 2.33 3.11
C ILE A 75 -0.40 3.65 3.54
N LYS A 76 -0.83 4.47 2.58
CA LYS A 76 -1.35 5.82 2.81
C LYS A 76 -2.72 5.99 2.16
N LEU A 77 -3.69 6.49 2.92
CA LEU A 77 -4.99 6.86 2.39
C LEU A 77 -4.88 8.18 1.63
N ASN A 78 -5.28 8.16 0.36
CA ASN A 78 -5.36 9.32 -0.51
C ASN A 78 -6.75 9.95 -0.37
N SER A 79 -6.97 10.72 0.70
CA SER A 79 -8.22 11.45 0.86
C SER A 79 -8.14 12.78 0.14
N THR A 80 -8.99 12.96 -0.87
CA THR A 80 -9.21 14.23 -1.56
C THR A 80 -10.31 15.08 -0.93
N ARG A 81 -10.99 14.56 0.11
CA ARG A 81 -12.07 15.27 0.81
C ARG A 81 -11.59 15.79 2.16
N PRO A 82 -12.04 16.99 2.59
CA PRO A 82 -11.83 17.46 3.95
C PRO A 82 -12.45 16.45 4.92
N PHE A 83 -11.62 15.91 5.81
CA PHE A 83 -12.04 14.96 6.83
C PHE A 83 -13.01 15.62 7.81
N ALA A 84 -14.09 14.93 8.17
CA ALA A 84 -14.87 15.32 9.34
C ALA A 84 -14.00 15.25 10.61
N GLU A 85 -14.32 16.02 11.65
CA GLU A 85 -13.55 16.07 12.91
C GLU A 85 -13.21 14.67 13.47
N ARG A 86 -14.16 13.75 13.44
CA ARG A 86 -13.98 12.35 13.87
C ARG A 86 -12.97 11.57 13.02
N GLU A 87 -12.86 11.89 11.74
CA GLU A 87 -11.98 11.19 10.82
C GLU A 87 -10.52 11.63 11.00
N LYS A 88 -10.27 12.86 11.47
CA LYS A 88 -8.92 13.36 11.77
C LYS A 88 -8.19 12.53 12.84
N ALA A 89 -8.92 11.89 13.75
CA ALA A 89 -8.36 11.09 14.84
C ALA A 89 -7.85 9.71 14.41
N LEU A 90 -8.12 9.28 13.17
CA LEU A 90 -7.82 7.93 12.70
C LEU A 90 -6.53 7.90 11.86
N PRO A 91 -5.79 6.76 11.85
CA PRO A 91 -4.55 6.67 11.10
C PRO A 91 -4.82 6.69 9.59
N HIS A 92 -4.12 7.58 8.89
CA HIS A 92 -4.19 7.74 7.43
C HIS A 92 -2.90 7.30 6.72
N SER A 93 -1.88 6.92 7.48
CA SER A 93 -0.60 6.41 7.00
C SER A 93 -0.09 5.41 8.02
N ILE A 94 0.26 4.20 7.57
CA ILE A 94 0.90 3.19 8.41
C ILE A 94 2.18 2.73 7.74
N HIS A 95 3.25 2.70 8.52
CA HIS A 95 4.59 2.36 8.08
C HIS A 95 4.96 0.96 8.54
N TYR A 96 5.47 0.16 7.61
CA TYR A 96 5.89 -1.21 7.83
C TYR A 96 7.34 -1.37 7.36
N ARG A 97 8.18 -1.98 8.20
CA ARG A 97 9.61 -2.24 7.93
C ARG A 97 9.85 -3.74 7.74
#